data_AF-A0AAN7AWI9-F1
#
_entry.id   AF-A0AAN7AWI9-F1
#
_cell.length_a   1.000
_cell.length_b   1.000
_cell.length_c   1.000
_cell.angle_alpha   90.00
_cell.angle_beta   90.00
_cell.angle_gamma   90.00
#
_symmetry.space_group_name_H-M   'P 1'
#
loop_
_entity.id
_entity.type
_entity.pdbx_description
1 polymer ?
#
loop_
_entity_poly.entity_id
_entity_poly.type
_entity_poly.pdbx_seq_one_letter_code
_entity_poly.pdbx_strand_id
1 'polypeptide(L)'
;MLLLVFLMVEQTNRVSPALAIRDVAARLVPDENTVYHIASPSKTFTAATTALLVADRELSTLLDFLSHRTGLASKDALWQQDGHELLLSENDTIPRVPYLEVIHPLRRRWTYKNWGYEILPTSSPMCLVFRGASSLWWRKFMTSRILEPLGMRGTTSALRPLGEHWARGFMPGPDGKLTDVGSPVIAEGTVQQGANGVKSTVRNLITYYKAVLAAWRLETGTVSLNGEPTSPLSEVKELLTPHIPLGPNSDSQWYGAG
;
A
#
# COMPACT_ATOMS: atom_id res chain seq x y z
N MET A 1 1.62 10.92 -0.49
CA MET A 1 0.92 11.03 0.82
C MET A 1 1.91 11.08 1.99
N LEU A 2 2.92 10.19 2.11
CA LEU A 2 4.01 10.38 3.09
C LEU A 2 4.77 11.71 2.88
N LEU A 3 4.99 12.08 1.62
CA LEU A 3 5.62 13.36 1.26
C LEU A 3 4.77 14.58 1.66
N LEU A 4 3.44 14.44 1.73
CA LEU A 4 2.53 15.53 2.13
C LEU A 4 2.58 15.80 3.64
N VAL A 5 2.84 14.75 4.44
CA VAL A 5 3.07 14.88 5.89
C VAL A 5 4.42 15.54 6.17
N PHE A 6 5.45 15.27 5.35
CA PHE A 6 6.77 15.91 5.48
C PHE A 6 6.80 17.35 4.94
N LEU A 7 6.15 17.63 3.80
CA LEU A 7 6.20 18.95 3.14
C LEU A 7 5.41 20.04 3.90
N MET A 8 4.39 19.68 4.70
CA MET A 8 3.72 20.66 5.56
C MET A 8 4.59 21.13 6.74
N VAL A 9 5.68 20.44 7.07
CA VAL A 9 6.59 20.81 8.16
C VAL A 9 7.59 21.89 7.72
N GLU A 10 8.01 21.92 6.45
CA GLU A 10 9.03 22.86 5.97
C GLU A 10 8.49 24.28 5.67
N GLN A 11 7.21 24.45 5.36
CA GLN A 11 6.69 25.76 4.92
C GLN A 11 6.30 26.72 6.06
N THR A 12 6.10 26.25 7.28
CA THR A 12 5.51 27.09 8.35
C THR A 12 6.38 27.28 9.59
N ASN A 13 7.54 26.62 9.71
CA ASN A 13 8.37 26.61 10.92
C ASN A 13 7.57 26.35 12.23
N ARG A 14 6.38 25.76 12.08
CA ARG A 14 5.41 25.46 13.14
C ARG A 14 4.82 24.11 12.81
N VAL A 15 5.26 23.08 13.54
CA VAL A 15 4.56 21.79 13.55
C VAL A 15 3.13 22.10 14.00
N SER A 16 2.15 21.85 13.13
CA SER A 16 0.76 22.08 13.52
C SER A 16 0.44 21.20 14.73
N PRO A 17 -0.35 21.65 15.72
CA PRO A 17 -0.73 20.82 16.87
C PRO A 17 -1.40 19.49 16.45
N ALA A 18 -2.01 19.46 15.26
CA ALA A 18 -2.61 18.26 14.67
C ALA A 18 -1.57 17.21 14.20
N LEU A 19 -0.32 17.62 13.90
CA LEU A 19 0.79 16.70 13.67
C LEU A 19 1.36 16.11 14.99
N ALA A 20 0.95 16.62 16.14
CA ALA A 20 1.55 16.31 17.45
C ALA A 20 0.66 15.49 18.39
N ILE A 21 -0.51 15.00 17.94
CA ILE A 21 -1.46 14.28 18.81
C ILE A 21 -1.98 13.03 18.10
N ARG A 22 -1.74 11.85 18.68
CA ARG A 22 -2.27 10.55 18.20
C ARG A 22 -3.68 10.27 18.72
N ASP A 23 -4.02 10.89 19.84
CA ASP A 23 -5.31 10.77 20.51
C ASP A 23 -5.67 12.10 21.19
N VAL A 24 -6.67 12.82 20.65
CA VAL A 24 -7.09 14.13 21.17
C VAL A 24 -7.73 14.02 22.56
N ALA A 25 -8.56 13.01 22.80
CA ALA A 25 -9.26 12.83 24.08
C ALA A 25 -8.29 12.49 25.22
N ALA A 26 -7.36 11.56 24.96
CA ALA A 26 -6.33 11.12 25.91
C ALA A 26 -5.10 12.04 25.94
N ARG A 27 -5.05 13.05 25.07
CA ARG A 27 -3.92 14.01 24.94
C ARG A 27 -2.57 13.31 24.73
N LEU A 28 -2.57 12.23 23.95
CA LEU A 28 -1.36 11.45 23.69
C LEU A 28 -0.64 11.98 22.45
N VAL A 29 0.68 12.11 22.55
CA VAL A 29 1.57 12.50 21.45
C VAL A 29 2.03 11.23 20.71
N PRO A 30 2.15 11.25 19.37
CA PRO A 30 2.71 10.13 18.63
C PRO A 30 4.20 9.96 18.91
N ASP A 31 4.63 8.71 18.91
CA ASP A 31 6.04 8.29 18.98
C ASP A 31 6.41 7.40 17.78
N GLU A 32 7.66 6.98 17.72
CA GLU A 32 8.20 6.07 16.72
C GLU A 32 7.53 4.69 16.66
N ASN A 33 6.78 4.31 17.70
CA ASN A 33 6.05 3.05 17.82
C ASN A 33 4.56 3.23 17.52
N THR A 34 4.11 4.46 17.24
CA THR A 34 2.73 4.76 16.93
C THR A 34 2.38 4.25 15.54
N VAL A 35 1.39 3.37 15.49
CA VAL A 35 0.91 2.71 14.28
C VAL A 35 -0.15 3.56 13.60
N TYR A 36 -0.03 3.74 12.29
CA TYR A 36 -0.94 4.48 11.44
C TYR A 36 -1.52 3.58 10.36
N HIS A 37 -2.76 3.83 9.96
CA HIS A 37 -3.23 3.38 8.65
C HIS A 37 -2.42 4.11 7.58
N ILE A 38 -1.63 3.37 6.80
CA ILE A 38 -0.72 3.99 5.83
C ILE A 38 -1.41 4.25 4.49
N ALA A 39 -2.65 3.77 4.30
CA ALA A 39 -3.43 3.88 3.06
C ALA A 39 -2.65 3.37 1.84
N SER A 40 -2.60 4.15 0.76
CA SER A 40 -2.02 3.72 -0.53
C SER A 40 -0.56 3.25 -0.51
N PRO A 41 0.33 3.69 0.40
CA PRO A 41 1.58 2.98 0.69
C PRO A 41 1.47 1.45 0.88
N SER A 42 0.29 0.92 1.23
CA SER A 42 0.02 -0.54 1.22
C SER A 42 0.33 -1.20 -0.13
N LYS A 43 0.15 -0.46 -1.23
CA LYS A 43 0.39 -0.92 -2.61
C LYS A 43 1.82 -1.40 -2.83
N THR A 44 2.81 -0.80 -2.16
CA THR A 44 4.21 -1.24 -2.28
C THR A 44 4.40 -2.62 -1.67
N PHE A 45 3.69 -2.93 -0.57
CA PHE A 45 3.69 -4.28 0.01
C PHE A 45 3.02 -5.28 -0.93
N THR A 46 1.88 -4.93 -1.53
CA THR A 46 1.23 -5.80 -2.52
C THR A 46 2.11 -6.06 -3.74
N ALA A 47 2.76 -5.02 -4.28
CA ALA A 47 3.71 -5.15 -5.39
C ALA A 47 4.90 -6.03 -5.01
N ALA A 48 5.52 -5.80 -3.85
CA ALA A 48 6.61 -6.62 -3.34
C ALA A 48 6.19 -8.09 -3.13
N THR A 49 5.01 -8.34 -2.56
CA THR A 49 4.49 -9.71 -2.43
C THR A 49 4.26 -10.36 -3.80
N THR A 50 3.81 -9.61 -4.79
CA THR A 50 3.58 -10.13 -6.15
C THR A 50 4.91 -10.42 -6.85
N ALA A 51 5.90 -9.54 -6.74
CA ALA A 51 7.26 -9.76 -7.20
C ALA A 51 7.87 -11.05 -6.62
N LEU A 52 7.76 -11.25 -5.30
CA LEU A 52 8.27 -12.44 -4.61
C LEU A 52 7.58 -13.74 -5.04
N LEU A 53 6.37 -13.67 -5.57
CA LEU A 53 5.63 -14.83 -6.07
C LEU A 53 5.97 -15.18 -7.51
N VAL A 54 6.35 -14.17 -8.29
CA VAL A 54 6.55 -14.31 -9.73
C VAL A 54 8.03 -14.27 -10.08
N ALA A 55 8.95 -14.03 -9.14
CA ALA A 55 10.35 -14.40 -9.35
C ALA A 55 10.51 -15.88 -9.81
N ASP A 56 9.52 -16.73 -9.53
CA ASP A 56 9.46 -18.12 -9.98
C ASP A 56 8.71 -18.33 -11.34
N ARG A 57 8.14 -17.28 -11.98
CA ARG A 57 7.32 -17.31 -13.24
C ARG A 57 7.41 -15.97 -14.04
N GLU A 58 6.62 -15.75 -15.09
CA GLU A 58 6.64 -14.48 -15.86
C GLU A 58 5.58 -13.46 -15.37
N LEU A 59 5.99 -12.19 -15.21
CA LEU A 59 5.23 -11.07 -14.59
C LEU A 59 4.29 -10.26 -15.50
N SER A 60 4.27 -10.52 -16.81
CA SER A 60 3.79 -9.56 -17.83
C SER A 60 2.36 -9.03 -17.64
N THR A 61 1.39 -9.90 -17.30
CA THR A 61 -0.02 -9.50 -17.07
C THR A 61 -0.21 -8.78 -15.73
N LEU A 62 0.62 -9.10 -14.72
CA LEU A 62 0.52 -8.52 -13.37
C LEU A 62 1.12 -7.11 -13.35
N LEU A 63 2.17 -6.86 -14.15
CA LEU A 63 2.73 -5.53 -14.36
C LEU A 63 1.69 -4.54 -14.88
N ASP A 64 0.74 -4.99 -15.70
CA ASP A 64 -0.33 -4.12 -16.21
C ASP A 64 -1.22 -3.59 -15.07
N PHE A 65 -1.52 -4.43 -14.07
CA PHE A 65 -2.26 -4.04 -12.87
C PHE A 65 -1.42 -3.16 -11.93
N LEU A 66 -0.18 -3.57 -11.64
CA LEU A 66 0.72 -2.86 -10.75
C LEU A 66 1.16 -1.49 -11.28
N SER A 67 1.12 -1.30 -12.60
CA SER A 67 1.54 -0.04 -13.24
C SER A 67 0.36 0.85 -13.66
N HIS A 68 -0.87 0.56 -13.19
CA HIS A 68 -2.08 1.33 -13.53
C HIS A 68 -2.31 1.51 -15.04
N ARG A 69 -2.00 0.49 -15.84
CA ARG A 69 -1.99 0.57 -17.31
C ARG A 69 -2.97 -0.40 -17.99
N THR A 70 -3.99 -0.86 -17.26
CA THR A 70 -5.02 -1.78 -17.77
C THR A 70 -6.06 -1.11 -18.68
N GLY A 71 -6.23 0.21 -18.61
CA GLY A 71 -7.23 0.94 -19.40
C GLY A 71 -8.67 0.88 -18.85
N LEU A 72 -8.91 0.14 -17.76
CA LEU A 72 -10.21 0.12 -17.05
C LEU A 72 -10.53 1.49 -16.45
N ALA A 73 -11.72 1.71 -15.89
CA ALA A 73 -12.07 2.90 -15.10
C ALA A 73 -11.77 2.68 -13.61
N SER A 74 -11.52 3.75 -12.85
CA SER A 74 -11.16 3.61 -11.43
C SER A 74 -12.36 3.25 -10.57
N LYS A 75 -13.51 3.95 -10.77
CA LYS A 75 -14.80 3.67 -10.10
C LYS A 75 -14.67 3.33 -8.60
N ASP A 76 -13.74 3.97 -7.87
CA ASP A 76 -13.44 3.66 -6.46
C ASP A 76 -14.61 4.01 -5.52
N ALA A 77 -15.57 4.84 -5.97
CA ALA A 77 -16.82 5.13 -5.28
C ALA A 77 -17.71 3.88 -5.07
N LEU A 78 -17.42 2.77 -5.76
CA LEU A 78 -18.12 1.51 -5.54
C LEU A 78 -17.72 0.81 -4.23
N TRP A 79 -16.63 1.23 -3.59
CA TRP A 79 -16.03 0.47 -2.49
C TRP A 79 -16.52 0.87 -1.09
N GLN A 80 -16.85 2.14 -0.87
CA GLN A 80 -17.12 2.67 0.47
C GLN A 80 -18.11 3.85 0.45
N GLN A 81 -18.85 4.00 1.55
CA GLN A 81 -19.74 5.13 1.84
C GLN A 81 -19.18 5.96 3.00
N ASP A 82 -20.02 6.83 3.57
CA ASP A 82 -19.71 7.61 4.78
C ASP A 82 -19.41 6.70 5.98
N GLY A 83 -18.74 7.23 7.00
CA GLY A 83 -18.49 6.55 8.26
C GLY A 83 -17.57 5.32 8.17
N HIS A 84 -16.72 5.27 7.14
CA HIS A 84 -15.85 4.11 6.84
C HIS A 84 -16.60 2.81 6.48
N GLU A 85 -17.88 2.89 6.12
CA GLU A 85 -18.64 1.71 5.72
C GLU A 85 -18.18 1.19 4.34
N LEU A 86 -17.89 -0.11 4.26
CA LEU A 86 -17.53 -0.77 3.01
C LEU A 86 -18.78 -1.35 2.35
N LEU A 87 -19.01 -0.97 1.09
CA LEU A 87 -20.19 -1.38 0.31
C LEU A 87 -20.04 -2.76 -0.33
N LEU A 88 -18.82 -3.26 -0.43
CA LEU A 88 -18.48 -4.53 -1.05
C LEU A 88 -17.72 -5.42 -0.07
N SER A 89 -17.96 -6.73 -0.17
CA SER A 89 -17.12 -7.73 0.49
C SER A 89 -15.88 -8.06 -0.36
N GLU A 90 -14.89 -8.72 0.23
CA GLU A 90 -13.73 -9.23 -0.50
C GLU A 90 -14.15 -10.09 -1.71
N ASN A 91 -15.16 -10.96 -1.53
CA ASN A 91 -15.70 -11.86 -2.55
C ASN A 91 -16.34 -11.12 -3.75
N ASP A 92 -16.68 -9.85 -3.56
CA ASP A 92 -17.26 -9.04 -4.62
C ASP A 92 -16.20 -8.43 -5.54
N THR A 93 -14.92 -8.49 -5.19
CA THR A 93 -13.84 -7.88 -5.97
C THR A 93 -13.82 -8.38 -7.42
N ILE A 94 -13.65 -9.69 -7.62
CA ILE A 94 -13.48 -10.29 -8.95
C ILE A 94 -14.76 -10.23 -9.79
N PRO A 95 -15.95 -10.56 -9.26
CA PRO A 95 -17.19 -10.43 -10.03
C PRO A 95 -17.50 -9.00 -10.50
N ARG A 96 -16.87 -7.97 -9.91
CA ARG A 96 -17.11 -6.55 -10.25
C ARG A 96 -16.19 -6.05 -11.35
N VAL A 97 -15.02 -6.67 -11.56
CA VAL A 97 -14.05 -6.25 -12.59
C VAL A 97 -14.65 -6.16 -14.00
N PRO A 98 -15.48 -7.11 -14.48
CA PRO A 98 -16.07 -7.03 -15.82
C PRO A 98 -17.01 -5.83 -16.03
N TYR A 99 -17.51 -5.22 -14.95
CA TYR A 99 -18.37 -4.04 -15.01
C TYR A 99 -17.57 -2.73 -14.97
N LEU A 100 -16.25 -2.79 -14.82
CA LEU A 100 -15.39 -1.62 -14.95
C LEU A 100 -15.27 -1.26 -16.43
N GLU A 101 -15.78 -0.08 -16.76
CA GLU A 101 -15.71 0.50 -18.10
C GLU A 101 -14.27 0.56 -18.63
N VAL A 102 -14.05 0.13 -19.88
CA VAL A 102 -12.77 0.31 -20.57
C VAL A 102 -12.74 1.73 -21.14
N ILE A 103 -12.00 2.62 -20.50
CA ILE A 103 -11.93 4.04 -20.88
C ILE A 103 -10.76 4.33 -21.84
N HIS A 104 -9.75 3.46 -21.89
CA HIS A 104 -8.62 3.54 -22.82
C HIS A 104 -8.14 2.14 -23.22
N PRO A 105 -7.48 1.96 -24.40
CA PRO A 105 -6.81 0.71 -24.74
C PRO A 105 -5.74 0.32 -23.71
N LEU A 106 -5.48 -0.99 -23.58
CA LEU A 106 -4.43 -1.55 -22.73
C LEU A 106 -3.09 -0.85 -23.00
N ARG A 107 -2.36 -0.50 -21.92
CA ARG A 107 -1.05 0.18 -21.91
C ARG A 107 -1.02 1.58 -22.53
N ARG A 108 -2.16 2.13 -22.95
CA ARG A 108 -2.19 3.42 -23.66
C ARG A 108 -2.00 4.63 -22.75
N ARG A 109 -2.59 4.60 -21.55
CA ARG A 109 -2.60 5.74 -20.63
C ARG A 109 -2.57 5.26 -19.18
N TRP A 110 -1.78 5.93 -18.35
CA TRP A 110 -1.81 5.72 -16.91
C TRP A 110 -3.14 6.21 -16.34
N THR A 111 -3.77 5.39 -15.51
CA THR A 111 -4.95 5.82 -14.77
C THR A 111 -4.96 5.13 -13.41
N TYR A 112 -4.73 5.90 -12.35
CA TYR A 112 -4.72 5.41 -10.97
C TYR A 112 -5.98 4.61 -10.62
N LYS A 113 -5.83 3.41 -10.06
CA LYS A 113 -6.94 2.55 -9.59
C LYS A 113 -6.51 1.73 -8.41
N ASN A 114 -7.38 1.60 -7.43
CA ASN A 114 -7.13 0.67 -6.36
C ASN A 114 -7.42 -0.78 -6.76
N TRP A 115 -8.33 -1.03 -7.71
CA TRP A 115 -8.73 -2.37 -8.16
C TRP A 115 -7.58 -3.30 -8.52
N GLY A 116 -6.56 -2.82 -9.23
CA GLY A 116 -5.40 -3.65 -9.59
C GLY A 116 -4.67 -4.22 -8.38
N TYR A 117 -4.60 -3.45 -7.30
CA TYR A 117 -3.95 -3.86 -6.05
C TYR A 117 -4.88 -4.68 -5.14
N GLU A 118 -6.17 -4.73 -5.42
CA GLU A 118 -7.12 -5.59 -4.71
C GLU A 118 -7.35 -6.93 -5.42
N ILE A 119 -7.27 -6.96 -6.75
CA ILE A 119 -7.33 -8.19 -7.54
C ILE A 119 -6.18 -9.13 -7.13
N LEU A 120 -4.98 -8.62 -6.91
CA LEU A 120 -3.80 -9.43 -6.57
C LEU A 120 -3.96 -10.26 -5.28
N PRO A 121 -4.34 -9.68 -4.12
CA PRO A 121 -4.60 -10.47 -2.92
C PRO A 121 -5.84 -11.39 -3.04
N THR A 122 -6.82 -11.04 -3.88
CA THR A 122 -8.10 -11.80 -3.96
C THR A 122 -8.14 -12.88 -5.05
N SER A 123 -7.31 -12.78 -6.09
CA SER A 123 -7.36 -13.69 -7.25
C SER A 123 -6.00 -14.22 -7.72
N SER A 124 -4.91 -13.97 -7.00
CA SER A 124 -3.62 -14.53 -7.38
C SER A 124 -3.72 -16.07 -7.51
N PRO A 125 -3.05 -16.70 -8.49
CA PRO A 125 -2.92 -18.16 -8.56
C PRO A 125 -2.45 -18.80 -7.25
N MET A 126 -1.76 -18.04 -6.38
CA MET A 126 -1.46 -18.43 -5.00
C MET A 126 -2.70 -18.69 -4.13
N CYS A 127 -3.74 -17.86 -4.24
CA CYS A 127 -5.02 -18.10 -3.57
C CYS A 127 -5.67 -19.41 -4.04
N LEU A 128 -5.42 -19.81 -5.29
CA LEU A 128 -5.87 -21.08 -5.87
C LEU A 128 -4.96 -22.27 -5.46
N VAL A 129 -3.64 -22.08 -5.38
CA VAL A 129 -2.65 -23.09 -4.96
C VAL A 129 -2.77 -23.43 -3.47
N PHE A 130 -3.08 -22.45 -2.61
CA PHE A 130 -3.29 -22.64 -1.17
C PHE A 130 -4.69 -23.18 -0.79
N ARG A 131 -5.37 -23.87 -1.71
CA ARG A 131 -6.64 -24.58 -1.49
C ARG A 131 -7.65 -23.79 -0.64
N GLY A 132 -8.19 -22.72 -1.20
CA GLY A 132 -9.50 -22.19 -0.81
C GLY A 132 -9.60 -21.49 0.55
N ALA A 133 -8.51 -20.97 1.11
CA ALA A 133 -8.55 -20.33 2.43
C ALA A 133 -8.18 -18.84 2.40
N SER A 134 -9.18 -17.98 2.13
CA SER A 134 -9.29 -16.60 2.63
C SER A 134 -8.15 -15.60 2.36
N SER A 135 -8.49 -14.31 2.41
CA SER A 135 -7.59 -13.16 2.67
C SER A 135 -6.44 -13.38 3.64
N LEU A 136 -6.51 -14.38 4.54
CA LEU A 136 -5.42 -14.78 5.44
C LEU A 136 -4.11 -15.06 4.72
N TRP A 137 -4.16 -15.56 3.49
CA TRP A 137 -2.93 -15.93 2.78
C TRP A 137 -2.04 -14.70 2.53
N TRP A 138 -2.61 -13.58 2.09
CA TRP A 138 -1.85 -12.41 1.70
C TRP A 138 -1.14 -11.78 2.90
N ARG A 139 -1.84 -11.62 4.03
CA ARG A 139 -1.20 -11.19 5.28
C ARG A 139 -0.12 -12.16 5.70
N LYS A 140 -0.41 -13.47 5.76
CA LYS A 140 0.57 -14.48 6.18
C LYS A 140 1.82 -14.45 5.31
N PHE A 141 1.64 -14.32 3.99
CA PHE A 141 2.74 -14.24 3.04
C PHE A 141 3.54 -12.94 3.20
N MET A 142 2.88 -11.79 3.28
CA MET A 142 3.53 -10.51 3.57
C MET A 142 4.31 -10.57 4.90
N THR A 143 3.70 -11.14 5.94
CA THR A 143 4.32 -11.27 7.26
C THR A 143 5.57 -12.14 7.19
N SER A 144 5.48 -13.36 6.66
CA SER A 144 6.60 -14.30 6.67
C SER A 144 7.73 -13.94 5.70
N ARG A 145 7.40 -13.30 4.57
CA ARG A 145 8.38 -12.99 3.51
C ARG A 145 8.96 -11.59 3.59
N ILE A 146 8.28 -10.64 4.24
CA ILE A 146 8.72 -9.25 4.30
C ILE A 146 8.82 -8.76 5.75
N LEU A 147 7.73 -8.83 6.53
CA LEU A 147 7.68 -8.15 7.83
C LEU A 147 8.58 -8.81 8.88
N GLU A 148 8.57 -10.14 9.00
CA GLU A 148 9.39 -10.90 9.95
C GLU A 148 10.88 -10.81 9.61
N PRO A 149 11.33 -11.04 8.35
CA PRO A 149 12.74 -10.89 7.98
C PRO A 149 13.29 -9.48 8.21
N LEU A 150 12.46 -8.44 8.06
CA LEU A 150 12.86 -7.06 8.32
C LEU A 150 12.65 -6.61 9.77
N GLY A 151 12.14 -7.48 10.64
CA GLY A 151 11.86 -7.15 12.04
C GLY A 151 10.81 -6.04 12.22
N MET A 152 9.90 -5.87 11.28
CA MET A 152 8.89 -4.79 11.24
C MET A 152 7.72 -5.04 12.21
N ARG A 153 8.04 -5.25 13.50
CA ARG A 153 7.06 -5.49 14.57
C ARG A 153 6.03 -4.36 14.63
N GLY A 154 4.75 -4.70 14.71
CA GLY A 154 3.66 -3.71 14.72
C GLY A 154 3.16 -3.28 13.32
N THR A 155 3.80 -3.74 12.24
CA THR A 155 3.22 -3.64 10.89
C THR A 155 2.25 -4.80 10.67
N THR A 156 1.04 -4.53 10.16
CA THR A 156 0.03 -5.57 9.92
C THR A 156 -1.03 -5.10 8.93
N SER A 157 -1.70 -6.04 8.24
CA SER A 157 -2.95 -5.77 7.53
C SER A 157 -4.21 -6.11 8.33
N ALA A 158 -4.07 -6.67 9.55
CA ALA A 158 -5.21 -7.00 10.40
C ALA A 158 -6.06 -5.76 10.75
N LEU A 159 -7.32 -5.98 11.15
CA LEU A 159 -8.24 -4.88 11.49
C LEU A 159 -7.70 -3.99 12.62
N ARG A 160 -7.13 -4.62 13.64
CA ARG A 160 -6.49 -3.91 14.76
C ARG A 160 -5.01 -4.25 14.83
N PRO A 161 -4.12 -3.25 14.93
CA PRO A 161 -2.74 -3.46 15.34
C PRO A 161 -2.64 -4.12 16.72
N LEU A 162 -1.49 -4.72 17.01
CA LEU A 162 -1.22 -5.26 18.35
C LEU A 162 -0.94 -4.11 19.33
N GLY A 163 -1.61 -4.11 20.48
CA GLY A 163 -1.45 -3.11 21.54
C GLY A 163 -2.27 -1.83 21.34
N GLU A 164 -2.04 -0.83 22.21
CA GLU A 164 -2.82 0.41 22.26
C GLU A 164 -2.16 1.60 21.54
N HIS A 165 -0.98 1.41 20.95
CA HIS A 165 -0.19 2.48 20.31
C HIS A 165 -0.57 2.69 18.84
N TRP A 166 -1.84 3.02 18.56
CA TRP A 166 -2.31 3.30 17.21
C TRP A 166 -3.04 4.65 17.14
N ALA A 167 -2.84 5.36 16.03
CA ALA A 167 -3.37 6.71 15.84
C ALA A 167 -4.83 6.72 15.40
N ARG A 168 -5.61 7.66 15.94
CA ARG A 168 -7.00 7.91 15.52
C ARG A 168 -7.07 8.93 14.39
N GLY A 169 -8.10 8.81 13.54
CA GLY A 169 -8.37 9.75 12.47
C GLY A 169 -9.09 11.00 13.01
N PHE A 170 -8.60 12.17 12.63
CA PHE A 170 -9.27 13.44 12.93
C PHE A 170 -9.39 14.28 11.67
N MET A 171 -10.51 14.99 11.53
CA MET A 171 -10.70 16.02 10.51
C MET A 171 -11.21 17.31 11.14
N PRO A 172 -10.84 18.49 10.63
CA PRO A 172 -11.43 19.73 11.08
C PRO A 172 -12.91 19.79 10.67
N GLY A 173 -13.80 19.97 11.64
CA GLY A 173 -15.21 20.24 11.39
C GLY A 173 -15.44 21.64 10.81
N PRO A 174 -16.68 21.98 10.42
CA PRO A 174 -17.02 23.31 9.91
C PRO A 174 -16.70 24.45 10.89
N ASP A 175 -16.61 24.17 12.20
CA ASP A 175 -16.24 25.11 13.25
C ASP A 175 -14.71 25.20 13.48
N GLY A 176 -13.92 24.51 12.67
CA GLY A 176 -12.46 24.44 12.76
C GLY A 176 -11.94 23.53 13.88
N LYS A 177 -12.81 22.87 14.66
CA LYS A 177 -12.37 21.95 15.71
C LYS A 177 -12.07 20.58 15.16
N LEU A 178 -11.10 19.88 15.77
CA LEU A 178 -10.80 18.51 15.42
C LEU A 178 -11.97 17.61 15.84
N THR A 179 -12.60 16.96 14.87
CA THR A 179 -13.62 15.93 15.05
C THR A 179 -12.97 14.57 14.84
N ASP A 180 -13.21 13.67 15.79
CA ASP A 180 -12.85 12.25 15.64
C ASP A 180 -13.71 11.64 14.54
N VAL A 181 -13.06 11.13 13.49
CA VAL A 181 -13.74 10.46 12.37
C VAL A 181 -13.67 8.94 12.47
N GLY A 182 -13.14 8.42 13.58
CA GLY A 182 -12.94 7.00 13.80
C GLY A 182 -11.73 6.46 13.06
N SER A 183 -11.74 5.14 12.87
CA SER A 183 -10.68 4.42 12.19
C SER A 183 -11.25 3.67 10.99
N PRO A 184 -10.55 3.64 9.85
CA PRO A 184 -10.97 2.85 8.71
C PRO A 184 -11.10 1.37 9.09
N VAL A 185 -12.19 0.73 8.67
CA VAL A 185 -12.38 -0.71 8.85
C VAL A 185 -11.66 -1.56 7.79
N ILE A 186 -10.94 -0.92 6.88
CA ILE A 186 -10.16 -1.57 5.81
C ILE A 186 -9.07 -2.44 6.43
N ALA A 187 -9.09 -3.73 6.13
CA ALA A 187 -8.23 -4.72 6.73
C ALA A 187 -8.13 -5.98 5.87
N GLU A 188 -7.34 -6.94 6.30
CA GLU A 188 -7.44 -8.33 5.86
C GLU A 188 -8.91 -8.76 5.77
N GLY A 189 -9.29 -9.30 4.62
CA GLY A 189 -10.63 -9.83 4.36
C GLY A 189 -11.69 -8.80 4.05
N THR A 190 -11.31 -7.54 3.92
CA THR A 190 -12.17 -6.52 3.35
C THR A 190 -11.80 -6.25 1.90
N VAL A 191 -12.75 -5.71 1.13
CA VAL A 191 -12.39 -4.99 -0.10
C VAL A 191 -11.36 -3.91 0.25
N GLN A 192 -10.47 -3.58 -0.68
CA GLN A 192 -9.34 -2.64 -0.51
C GLN A 192 -8.16 -3.08 0.38
N GLN A 193 -8.12 -4.31 0.91
CA GLN A 193 -7.03 -4.77 1.78
C GLN A 193 -5.63 -4.58 1.16
N GLY A 194 -5.46 -4.89 -0.13
CA GLY A 194 -4.16 -4.76 -0.80
C GLY A 194 -3.85 -3.32 -1.20
N ALA A 195 -4.89 -2.55 -1.49
CA ALA A 195 -4.73 -1.16 -1.89
C ALA A 195 -4.44 -0.23 -0.71
N ASN A 196 -5.03 -0.50 0.47
CA ASN A 196 -5.12 0.47 1.58
C ASN A 196 -5.03 -0.17 2.99
N GLY A 197 -4.97 -1.50 3.12
CA GLY A 197 -5.22 -2.20 4.38
C GLY A 197 -4.03 -2.33 5.35
N VAL A 198 -2.83 -1.92 4.97
CA VAL A 198 -1.65 -2.01 5.84
C VAL A 198 -1.68 -0.89 6.89
N LYS A 199 -1.26 -1.24 8.11
CA LYS A 199 -0.95 -0.33 9.19
C LYS A 199 0.51 -0.51 9.58
N SER A 200 1.22 0.59 9.80
CA SER A 200 2.66 0.56 10.14
C SER A 200 3.08 1.80 10.91
N THR A 201 4.31 1.81 11.40
CA THR A 201 4.96 2.97 12.02
C THR A 201 5.90 3.64 11.03
N VAL A 202 6.26 4.90 11.26
CA VAL A 202 7.27 5.59 10.44
C VAL A 202 8.61 4.86 10.49
N ARG A 203 9.01 4.38 11.67
CA ARG A 203 10.22 3.56 11.87
C ARG A 203 10.23 2.33 10.96
N ASN A 204 9.14 1.57 10.93
CA ASN A 204 9.04 0.37 10.12
C ASN A 204 9.03 0.67 8.62
N LEU A 205 8.36 1.73 8.18
CA LEU A 205 8.39 2.15 6.77
C LEU A 205 9.81 2.54 6.33
N ILE A 206 10.57 3.25 7.17
CA ILE A 206 11.98 3.55 6.87
C ILE A 206 12.80 2.26 6.74
N THR A 207 12.60 1.27 7.61
CA THR A 207 13.24 -0.05 7.50
C THR A 207 12.88 -0.73 6.17
N TYR A 208 11.61 -0.73 5.78
CA TYR A 208 11.15 -1.30 4.53
C TYR A 208 11.79 -0.62 3.31
N TYR A 209 11.77 0.72 3.24
CA TYR A 209 12.36 1.43 2.10
C TYR A 209 13.89 1.30 2.03
N LYS A 210 14.59 1.16 3.17
CA LYS A 210 16.01 0.79 3.17
C LYS A 210 16.24 -0.58 2.51
N ALA A 211 15.38 -1.57 2.79
CA ALA A 211 15.44 -2.88 2.16
C ALA A 211 15.13 -2.83 0.65
N VAL A 212 14.17 -1.99 0.23
CA VAL A 212 13.89 -1.73 -1.20
C VAL A 212 15.13 -1.17 -1.90
N LEU A 213 15.77 -0.14 -1.34
CA LEU A 213 16.97 0.45 -1.93
C LEU A 213 18.15 -0.52 -1.95
N ALA A 214 18.31 -1.35 -0.91
CA ALA A 214 19.34 -2.38 -0.87
C ALA A 214 19.14 -3.45 -1.97
N ALA A 215 17.92 -3.96 -2.14
CA ALA A 215 17.58 -4.89 -3.22
C ALA A 215 17.86 -4.27 -4.60
N TRP A 216 17.41 -3.04 -4.83
CA TRP A 216 17.64 -2.35 -6.11
C TRP A 216 19.13 -2.18 -6.44
N ARG A 217 19.94 -1.78 -5.46
CA ARG A 217 21.41 -1.64 -5.64
C ARG A 217 22.08 -2.96 -5.96
N LEU A 218 21.60 -4.05 -5.33
CA LEU A 218 22.09 -5.40 -5.61
C LEU A 218 21.72 -5.85 -7.03
N GLU A 219 20.45 -5.72 -7.41
CA GLU A 219 19.92 -6.17 -8.71
C GLU A 219 20.44 -5.34 -9.91
N THR A 220 20.88 -4.10 -9.66
CA THR A 220 21.50 -3.23 -10.68
C THR A 220 23.02 -3.28 -10.69
N GLY A 221 23.64 -4.04 -9.77
CA GLY A 221 25.09 -4.16 -9.67
C GLY A 221 25.81 -2.88 -9.19
N THR A 222 25.12 -1.97 -8.50
CA THR A 222 25.73 -0.73 -7.99
C THR A 222 26.57 -0.93 -6.73
N VAL A 223 26.43 -2.07 -6.03
CA VAL A 223 27.22 -2.44 -4.84
C VAL A 223 27.55 -3.94 -4.88
N SER A 224 28.80 -4.31 -4.60
CA SER A 224 29.22 -5.70 -4.40
C SER A 224 28.87 -6.17 -2.98
N LEU A 225 28.39 -7.41 -2.82
CA LEU A 225 27.86 -8.05 -1.59
C LEU A 225 28.88 -8.22 -0.44
N ASN A 226 29.82 -7.31 -0.25
CA ASN A 226 30.84 -7.38 0.79
C ASN A 226 30.25 -6.99 2.16
N GLY A 227 29.33 -7.82 2.69
CA GLY A 227 28.89 -7.80 4.09
C GLY A 227 27.61 -7.05 4.43
N GLU A 228 26.90 -6.46 3.45
CA GLU A 228 25.62 -5.78 3.71
C GLU A 228 24.46 -6.79 3.85
N PRO A 229 23.46 -6.52 4.71
CA PRO A 229 22.29 -7.39 4.88
C PRO A 229 21.59 -7.62 3.54
N THR A 230 21.34 -8.89 3.21
CA THR A 230 20.52 -9.25 2.05
C THR A 230 19.09 -8.77 2.28
N SER A 231 18.54 -8.06 1.29
CA SER A 231 17.12 -7.71 1.32
C SER A 231 16.29 -8.96 1.08
N PRO A 232 15.17 -9.18 1.81
CA PRO A 232 14.27 -10.28 1.52
C PRO A 232 13.40 -10.03 0.28
N LEU A 233 13.55 -8.86 -0.35
CA LEU A 233 12.85 -8.47 -1.57
C LEU A 233 13.64 -8.89 -2.81
N SER A 234 12.92 -9.18 -3.89
CA SER A 234 13.47 -9.49 -5.21
C SER A 234 12.64 -8.80 -6.29
N GLU A 235 13.17 -8.75 -7.52
CA GLU A 235 12.58 -8.08 -8.69
C GLU A 235 12.33 -6.57 -8.46
N VAL A 236 13.02 -5.95 -7.50
CA VAL A 236 12.83 -4.53 -7.16
C VAL A 236 13.25 -3.60 -8.29
N LYS A 237 14.26 -3.98 -9.09
CA LYS A 237 14.65 -3.30 -10.32
C LYS A 237 13.48 -3.24 -11.30
N GLU A 238 12.76 -4.33 -11.49
CA GLU A 238 11.59 -4.38 -12.37
C GLU A 238 10.45 -3.52 -11.81
N LEU A 239 10.21 -3.58 -10.49
CA LEU A 239 9.20 -2.73 -9.82
C LEU A 239 9.50 -1.24 -9.97
N LEU A 240 10.77 -0.83 -9.87
CA LEU A 240 11.18 0.57 -9.96
C LEU A 240 11.47 1.04 -11.40
N THR A 241 11.41 0.14 -12.38
CA THR A 241 11.58 0.50 -13.79
C THR A 241 10.36 1.30 -14.28
N PRO A 242 10.56 2.40 -15.02
CA PRO A 242 9.46 3.15 -15.64
C PRO A 242 8.60 2.29 -16.58
N HIS A 243 7.33 2.08 -16.23
CA HIS A 243 6.40 1.22 -16.99
C HIS A 243 5.39 1.99 -17.83
N ILE A 244 5.04 3.22 -17.42
CA ILE A 244 4.11 4.09 -18.16
C ILE A 244 4.29 5.57 -17.75
N PRO A 245 4.22 6.53 -18.68
CA PRO A 245 4.24 7.95 -18.34
C PRO A 245 2.95 8.40 -17.62
N LEU A 246 3.08 9.31 -16.66
CA LEU A 246 1.91 9.83 -15.91
C LEU A 246 1.03 10.77 -16.73
N GLY A 247 1.58 11.36 -17.79
CA GLY A 247 0.84 12.25 -18.68
C GLY A 247 1.35 12.21 -20.12
N PRO A 248 0.58 12.74 -21.08
CA PRO A 248 0.96 12.75 -22.50
C PRO A 248 2.25 13.55 -22.78
N ASN A 249 2.64 14.47 -21.88
CA ASN A 249 3.84 15.31 -21.99
C ASN A 249 4.79 15.12 -20.79
N SER A 250 4.73 13.98 -20.09
CA SER A 250 5.59 13.76 -18.92
C SER A 250 6.96 13.23 -19.35
N ASP A 251 7.85 14.15 -19.74
CA ASP A 251 9.23 13.79 -20.14
C ASP A 251 10.05 13.22 -18.95
N SER A 252 9.61 13.44 -17.72
CA SER A 252 10.34 13.03 -16.50
C SER A 252 9.50 12.31 -15.44
N GLN A 253 8.18 12.17 -15.60
CA GLN A 253 7.31 11.56 -14.59
C GLN A 253 6.71 10.25 -15.07
N TRP A 254 7.11 9.17 -14.41
CA TRP A 254 6.73 7.82 -14.77
C TRP A 254 6.22 7.06 -13.55
N TYR A 255 5.35 6.10 -13.81
CA TYR A 255 4.94 5.12 -12.82
C TYR A 255 5.68 3.80 -13.06
N GLY A 256 6.26 3.23 -12.00
CA GLY A 256 6.77 1.87 -12.00
C GLY A 256 5.66 0.85 -11.76
N ALA A 257 5.97 -0.26 -11.12
CA ALA A 257 5.00 -1.25 -10.66
C ALA A 257 5.03 -1.29 -9.12
N GLY A 258 4.05 -0.69 -8.45
CA GLY A 258 4.03 -0.61 -6.97
C GLY A 258 4.10 0.79 -6.43
#